data_AF-A0A7Y7NVF9-F1
#
_entry.id   AF-A0A7Y7NVF9-F1
#
_cell.length_a   1.000
_cell.length_b   1.000
_cell.length_c   1.000
_cell.angle_alpha   90.00
_cell.angle_beta   90.00
_cell.angle_gamma   90.00
#
_symmetry.space_group_name_H-M   'P 1'
#
loop_
_entity.id
_entity.type
_entity.pdbx_description
1 polymer ?
#
loop_
_entity_poly.entity_id
_entity_poly.type
_entity_poly.pdbx_seq_one_letter_code
_entity_poly.pdbx_strand_id
1 'polypeptide(L)'
;MNAQILFTNNDAVIFANANSTILINGSIQNVGDSLYNKGKIIIRGNNGTNGDLINNGLISGNGEYELTGNWINNGIFNSCLSSVKLNSVFPGEQLISGNTITNFYKLTTAGITKKRMTINAFIKNSLDLTDNELAADSFVLHVLNPNLQAISRTTGFISTLNSGKLARTTGIAGPYNFPLGSTNGVPRYRPVIIKPDSNNLNVFSVGFINHSAGSDGYLLSANDASICYVDSNFYHKIIHNLGTDSADVTIFFDPTVDGGIWSMLANWKNAPFNEWQNVGNVNTIYTPINGFTKEKQADFSSEPWVLA
;
A
#
# COMPACT_ATOMS: atom_id res chain seq x y z
N MET A 1 -26.26 -18.19 -17.42
CA MET A 1 -24.98 -18.85 -17.07
C MET A 1 -23.98 -18.48 -18.16
N ASN A 2 -23.10 -17.52 -17.92
CA ASN A 2 -21.99 -17.28 -18.86
C ASN A 2 -20.87 -18.25 -18.47
N ALA A 3 -20.49 -19.13 -19.38
CA ALA A 3 -19.35 -20.03 -19.17
C ALA A 3 -18.08 -19.19 -19.05
N GLN A 4 -17.33 -19.38 -17.96
CA GLN A 4 -15.99 -18.82 -17.82
C GLN A 4 -15.07 -19.56 -18.80
N ILE A 5 -14.40 -18.82 -19.70
CA ILE A 5 -13.32 -19.40 -20.50
C ILE A 5 -12.16 -19.61 -19.54
N LEU A 6 -11.95 -20.86 -19.14
CA LEU A 6 -10.96 -21.27 -18.16
C LEU A 6 -9.96 -22.24 -18.78
N PHE A 7 -8.69 -21.89 -18.74
CA PHE A 7 -7.60 -22.81 -19.01
C PHE A 7 -7.10 -23.39 -17.66
N THR A 8 -7.24 -24.69 -17.48
CA THR A 8 -6.87 -25.35 -16.22
C THR A 8 -5.61 -26.20 -16.43
N ASN A 9 -4.56 -25.91 -15.67
CA ASN A 9 -3.46 -26.84 -15.46
C ASN A 9 -3.86 -27.86 -14.38
N ASN A 10 -4.10 -29.11 -14.79
CA ASN A 10 -4.52 -30.18 -13.90
C ASN A 10 -3.42 -31.24 -13.79
N ASP A 11 -2.65 -31.18 -12.71
CA ASP A 11 -1.51 -32.07 -12.40
C ASP A 11 -0.44 -32.21 -13.49
N ALA A 12 -0.28 -31.19 -14.33
CA ALA A 12 0.78 -31.13 -15.34
C ALA A 12 1.78 -29.99 -15.07
N VAL A 13 2.87 -29.98 -15.84
CA VAL A 13 3.85 -28.91 -15.83
C VAL A 13 3.60 -27.98 -17.02
N ILE A 14 3.36 -26.71 -16.74
CA ILE A 14 3.39 -25.65 -17.75
C ILE A 14 4.73 -24.95 -17.65
N PHE A 15 5.46 -24.92 -18.76
CA PHE A 15 6.76 -24.27 -18.83
C PHE A 15 6.76 -23.19 -19.93
N ALA A 16 6.79 -21.92 -19.52
CA ALA A 16 7.02 -20.80 -20.43
C ALA A 16 8.52 -20.48 -20.40
N ASN A 17 9.26 -20.82 -21.46
CA ASN A 17 10.69 -20.53 -21.52
C ASN A 17 10.98 -19.03 -21.73
N ALA A 18 12.22 -18.60 -21.52
CA ALA A 18 12.65 -17.25 -21.87
C ALA A 18 12.32 -16.93 -23.33
N ASN A 19 11.90 -15.68 -23.60
CA ASN A 19 11.44 -15.18 -24.90
C ASN A 19 10.17 -15.84 -25.46
N SER A 20 9.49 -16.72 -24.71
CA SER A 20 8.17 -17.23 -25.10
C SER A 20 7.05 -16.30 -24.60
N THR A 21 5.92 -16.30 -25.31
CA THR A 21 4.69 -15.65 -24.86
C THR A 21 3.56 -16.66 -24.85
N ILE A 22 2.89 -16.80 -23.70
CA ILE A 22 1.62 -17.52 -23.58
C ILE A 22 0.53 -16.45 -23.48
N LEU A 23 -0.44 -16.49 -24.40
CA LEU A 23 -1.63 -15.64 -24.36
C LEU A 23 -2.85 -16.51 -24.04
N ILE A 24 -3.57 -16.13 -23.00
CA ILE A 24 -4.82 -16.77 -22.58
C ILE A 24 -5.92 -15.72 -22.67
N ASN A 25 -6.89 -15.92 -23.57
CA ASN A 25 -8.10 -15.11 -23.67
C ASN A 25 -9.20 -15.70 -22.79
N GLY A 26 -8.99 -15.61 -21.48
CA GLY A 26 -9.82 -16.20 -20.44
C GLY A 26 -9.11 -16.09 -19.09
N SER A 27 -9.56 -16.86 -18.10
CA SER A 27 -8.82 -17.06 -16.86
C SER A 27 -7.91 -18.28 -16.97
N ILE A 28 -6.88 -18.34 -16.12
CA ILE A 28 -6.06 -19.53 -15.89
C ILE A 28 -6.20 -19.99 -14.45
N GLN A 29 -6.31 -21.30 -14.27
CA GLN A 29 -6.23 -21.93 -12.97
C GLN A 29 -5.11 -22.96 -12.95
N ASN A 30 -4.18 -22.81 -12.01
CA ASN A 30 -3.15 -23.79 -11.73
C ASN A 30 -3.59 -24.66 -10.54
N VAL A 31 -4.08 -25.88 -10.80
CA VAL A 31 -4.42 -26.87 -9.76
C VAL A 31 -3.35 -27.96 -9.65
N GLY A 32 -2.51 -28.09 -10.67
CA GLY A 32 -1.47 -29.11 -10.77
C GLY A 32 -0.14 -28.79 -10.12
N ASP A 33 0.85 -29.63 -10.46
CA ASP A 33 2.24 -29.56 -10.02
C ASP A 33 2.80 -28.12 -10.16
N SER A 34 3.22 -27.73 -11.37
CA SER A 34 4.03 -26.52 -11.52
C SER A 34 3.68 -25.72 -12.77
N LEU A 35 3.42 -24.43 -12.61
CA LEU A 35 3.52 -23.44 -13.68
C LEU A 35 4.82 -22.65 -13.49
N TYR A 36 5.77 -22.91 -14.38
CA TYR A 36 7.10 -22.30 -14.37
C TYR A 36 7.19 -21.25 -15.48
N ASN A 37 7.21 -19.97 -15.10
CA ASN A 37 7.28 -18.85 -16.02
C ASN A 37 8.68 -18.22 -16.06
N LYS A 38 9.40 -18.38 -17.17
CA LYS A 38 10.60 -17.61 -17.53
C LYS A 38 10.36 -16.64 -18.69
N GLY A 39 9.20 -16.70 -19.33
CA GLY A 39 8.81 -15.87 -20.47
C GLY A 39 7.82 -14.80 -20.07
N LYS A 40 6.79 -14.59 -20.91
CA LYS A 40 5.68 -13.70 -20.64
C LYS A 40 4.35 -14.47 -20.69
N ILE A 41 3.52 -14.31 -19.67
CA ILE A 41 2.16 -14.84 -19.62
C ILE A 41 1.20 -13.66 -19.60
N ILE A 42 0.31 -13.61 -20.59
CA ILE A 42 -0.71 -12.56 -20.76
C ILE A 42 -2.08 -13.21 -20.58
N ILE A 43 -2.87 -12.68 -19.64
CA ILE A 43 -4.17 -13.21 -19.27
C ILE A 43 -5.22 -12.11 -19.47
N ARG A 44 -6.04 -12.27 -20.50
CA ARG A 44 -7.02 -11.28 -20.95
C ARG A 44 -8.44 -11.78 -20.75
N GLY A 45 -9.17 -11.09 -19.88
CA GLY A 45 -10.61 -11.18 -19.79
C GLY A 45 -11.29 -10.45 -20.94
N ASN A 46 -12.60 -10.64 -21.05
CA ASN A 46 -13.46 -9.90 -21.96
C ASN A 46 -14.61 -9.27 -21.18
N ASN A 47 -14.84 -7.97 -21.37
CA ASN A 47 -15.92 -7.20 -20.76
C ASN A 47 -16.06 -7.37 -19.22
N GLY A 48 -14.95 -7.34 -18.48
CA GLY A 48 -14.97 -7.46 -17.01
C GLY A 48 -15.28 -8.87 -16.48
N THR A 49 -15.35 -9.86 -17.37
CA THR A 49 -15.45 -11.27 -17.01
C THR A 49 -14.20 -12.03 -17.49
N ASN A 50 -13.77 -13.01 -16.72
CA ASN A 50 -12.56 -13.79 -16.97
C ASN A 50 -11.27 -12.93 -16.90
N GLY A 51 -10.10 -13.51 -17.08
CA GLY A 51 -8.82 -12.80 -17.00
C GLY A 51 -8.06 -13.01 -15.69
N ASP A 52 -8.59 -13.84 -14.80
CA ASP A 52 -7.99 -14.13 -13.51
C ASP A 52 -6.79 -15.08 -13.64
N LEU A 53 -5.82 -14.93 -12.76
CA LEU A 53 -4.86 -15.96 -12.42
C LEU A 53 -5.27 -16.56 -11.07
N ILE A 54 -5.62 -17.84 -11.07
CA ILE A 54 -5.98 -18.60 -9.87
C ILE A 54 -4.88 -19.62 -9.60
N ASN A 55 -4.08 -19.41 -8.57
CA ASN A 55 -3.03 -20.34 -8.16
C ASN A 55 -3.52 -21.21 -7.00
N ASN A 56 -3.76 -22.50 -7.25
CA ASN A 56 -4.01 -23.52 -6.24
C ASN A 56 -2.83 -24.51 -6.07
N GLY A 57 -1.77 -24.39 -6.88
CA GLY A 57 -0.58 -25.27 -6.89
C GLY A 57 0.72 -24.49 -6.70
N LEU A 58 1.79 -24.86 -7.41
CA LEU A 58 3.06 -24.10 -7.45
C LEU A 58 3.14 -23.22 -8.70
N ILE A 59 3.36 -21.92 -8.49
CA ILE A 59 3.81 -20.99 -9.53
C ILE A 59 5.23 -20.51 -9.19
N SER A 60 6.14 -20.54 -10.14
CA SER A 60 7.51 -20.06 -9.95
C SER A 60 8.16 -19.52 -11.23
N GLY A 61 9.33 -18.89 -11.08
CA GLY A 61 10.17 -18.43 -12.19
C GLY A 61 10.33 -16.91 -12.26
N ASN A 62 11.14 -16.45 -13.22
CA ASN A 62 11.57 -15.05 -13.35
C ASN A 62 10.80 -14.25 -14.40
N GLY A 63 9.73 -14.83 -14.96
CA GLY A 63 8.99 -14.26 -16.07
C GLY A 63 8.05 -13.13 -15.68
N GLU A 64 7.30 -12.66 -16.68
CA GLU A 64 6.33 -11.59 -16.55
C GLU A 64 4.91 -12.14 -16.55
N TYR A 65 4.06 -11.61 -15.69
CA TYR A 65 2.62 -11.84 -15.67
C TYR A 65 1.91 -10.53 -15.94
N GLU A 66 1.09 -10.48 -16.98
CA GLU A 66 0.22 -9.35 -17.27
C GLU A 66 -1.24 -9.84 -17.28
N LEU A 67 -2.05 -9.32 -16.37
CA LEU A 67 -3.43 -9.77 -16.22
C LEU A 67 -4.42 -8.60 -16.11
N THR A 68 -5.59 -8.84 -16.69
CA THR A 68 -6.73 -7.91 -16.67
C THR A 68 -7.80 -8.30 -15.64
N GLY A 69 -7.79 -9.54 -15.13
CA GLY A 69 -8.63 -9.99 -14.01
C GLY A 69 -7.85 -10.08 -12.70
N ASN A 70 -8.37 -10.82 -11.74
CA ASN A 70 -7.85 -10.88 -10.38
C ASN A 70 -6.59 -11.73 -10.26
N TRP A 71 -5.73 -11.37 -9.33
CA TRP A 71 -4.65 -12.22 -8.83
C TRP A 71 -5.15 -12.98 -7.59
N ILE A 72 -5.34 -14.29 -7.69
CA ILE A 72 -5.87 -15.14 -6.61
C ILE A 72 -4.81 -16.18 -6.26
N ASN A 73 -4.20 -16.07 -5.08
CA ASN A 73 -3.17 -16.98 -4.60
C ASN A 73 -3.65 -17.83 -3.42
N ASN A 74 -3.95 -19.09 -3.69
CA ASN A 74 -4.28 -20.10 -2.69
C ASN A 74 -3.13 -21.11 -2.47
N GLY A 75 -2.24 -21.24 -3.46
CA GLY A 75 -1.06 -22.13 -3.42
C GLY A 75 0.25 -21.41 -3.10
N ILE A 76 1.35 -21.98 -3.58
CA ILE A 76 2.70 -21.44 -3.42
C ILE A 76 3.04 -20.57 -4.62
N PHE A 77 3.36 -19.31 -4.38
CA PHE A 77 3.92 -18.41 -5.39
C PHE A 77 5.37 -18.05 -5.04
N ASN A 78 6.30 -18.70 -5.73
CA ASN A 78 7.73 -18.40 -5.66
C ASN A 78 8.07 -17.32 -6.68
N SER A 79 7.97 -16.06 -6.24
CA SER A 79 8.17 -14.89 -7.09
C SER A 79 9.51 -14.82 -7.81
N CYS A 80 10.57 -15.45 -7.26
CA CYS A 80 11.94 -15.30 -7.73
C CYS A 80 12.24 -13.84 -8.13
N LEU A 81 12.57 -13.57 -9.40
CA LEU A 81 12.77 -12.22 -9.96
C LEU A 81 11.62 -11.74 -10.88
N SER A 82 10.43 -12.32 -10.78
CA SER A 82 9.28 -12.07 -11.66
C SER A 82 8.74 -10.64 -11.59
N SER A 83 7.98 -10.26 -12.62
CA SER A 83 7.15 -9.05 -12.60
C SER A 83 5.67 -9.40 -12.74
N VAL A 84 4.81 -8.71 -11.99
CA VAL A 84 3.35 -8.81 -12.10
C VAL A 84 2.80 -7.43 -12.43
N LYS A 85 2.02 -7.34 -13.51
CA LYS A 85 1.32 -6.14 -13.93
C LYS A 85 -0.19 -6.37 -13.90
N LEU A 86 -0.86 -5.69 -12.97
CA LEU A 86 -2.32 -5.66 -12.86
C LEU A 86 -2.84 -4.53 -13.76
N ASN A 87 -3.37 -4.87 -14.92
CA ASN A 87 -3.66 -3.92 -16.01
C ASN A 87 -5.13 -3.96 -16.45
N SER A 88 -6.07 -4.12 -15.51
CA SER A 88 -7.50 -4.12 -15.84
C SER A 88 -7.92 -2.79 -16.49
N VAL A 89 -8.63 -2.90 -17.61
CA VAL A 89 -9.28 -1.80 -18.34
C VAL A 89 -10.81 -1.81 -18.19
N PHE A 90 -11.32 -2.69 -17.32
CA PHE A 90 -12.75 -2.87 -17.09
C PHE A 90 -13.21 -2.12 -15.82
N PRO A 91 -14.48 -1.67 -15.75
CA PRO A 91 -15.00 -1.05 -14.53
C PRO A 91 -15.03 -2.05 -13.36
N GLY A 92 -14.98 -1.54 -12.13
CA GLY A 92 -15.00 -2.35 -10.90
C GLY A 92 -13.69 -2.27 -10.12
N GLU A 93 -13.34 -3.36 -9.44
CA GLU A 93 -12.09 -3.52 -8.69
C GLU A 93 -11.31 -4.74 -9.21
N GLN A 94 -9.99 -4.63 -9.31
CA GLN A 94 -9.11 -5.76 -9.61
C GLN A 94 -8.44 -6.22 -8.32
N LEU A 95 -8.68 -7.47 -7.94
CA LEU A 95 -8.32 -7.99 -6.63
C LEU A 95 -6.92 -8.60 -6.60
N ILE A 96 -6.24 -8.40 -5.47
CA ILE A 96 -5.14 -9.24 -4.97
C ILE A 96 -5.74 -10.05 -3.81
N SER A 97 -5.99 -11.33 -4.03
CA SER A 97 -6.82 -12.17 -3.18
C SER A 97 -6.28 -13.60 -3.04
N GLY A 98 -7.06 -14.46 -2.40
CA GLY A 98 -6.76 -15.86 -2.12
C GLY A 98 -6.64 -16.15 -0.62
N ASN A 99 -6.20 -17.36 -0.30
CA ASN A 99 -6.03 -17.84 1.08
C ASN A 99 -4.56 -17.82 1.55
N THR A 100 -3.62 -17.51 0.66
CA THR A 100 -2.19 -17.49 0.94
C THR A 100 -1.60 -16.14 0.59
N ILE A 101 -0.90 -15.53 1.54
CA ILE A 101 -0.16 -14.27 1.36
C ILE A 101 0.64 -14.30 0.06
N THR A 102 0.53 -13.23 -0.73
CA THR A 102 1.30 -13.13 -1.97
C THR A 102 2.58 -12.35 -1.73
N ASN A 103 3.71 -12.97 -2.12
CA ASN A 103 5.00 -12.30 -2.19
C ASN A 103 5.27 -11.95 -3.65
N PHE A 104 5.22 -10.69 -4.03
CA PHE A 104 5.65 -10.22 -5.35
C PHE A 104 7.13 -9.84 -5.32
N TYR A 105 7.84 -10.02 -6.44
CA TYR A 105 9.16 -9.42 -6.60
C TYR A 105 9.02 -7.98 -7.12
N LYS A 106 8.39 -7.80 -8.28
CA LYS A 106 7.91 -6.50 -8.77
C LYS A 106 6.41 -6.51 -8.97
N LEU A 107 5.72 -5.45 -8.54
CA LEU A 107 4.31 -5.23 -8.80
C LEU A 107 4.11 -3.87 -9.48
N THR A 108 3.39 -3.87 -10.60
CA THR A 108 2.91 -2.66 -11.27
C THR A 108 1.39 -2.65 -11.26
N THR A 109 0.77 -1.60 -10.73
CA THR A 109 -0.67 -1.38 -10.83
C THR A 109 -0.93 -0.38 -11.95
N ALA A 110 -1.68 -0.78 -12.98
CA ALA A 110 -1.93 -0.02 -14.19
C ALA A 110 -3.40 -0.18 -14.65
N GLY A 111 -3.74 0.44 -15.77
CA GLY A 111 -5.11 0.48 -16.26
C GLY A 111 -5.96 1.50 -15.50
N ILE A 112 -7.28 1.36 -15.57
CA ILE A 112 -8.23 2.35 -15.02
C ILE A 112 -8.92 1.88 -13.74
N THR A 113 -8.80 0.59 -13.43
CA THR A 113 -9.54 -0.06 -12.34
C THR A 113 -8.78 0.08 -11.03
N LYS A 114 -9.46 0.51 -9.95
CA LYS A 114 -8.91 0.44 -8.59
C LYS A 114 -8.42 -0.97 -8.28
N LYS A 115 -7.25 -1.10 -7.65
CA LYS A 115 -6.74 -2.37 -7.16
C LYS A 115 -7.11 -2.51 -5.70
N ARG A 116 -7.49 -3.71 -5.26
CA ARG A 116 -7.90 -3.94 -3.87
C ARG A 116 -7.34 -5.23 -3.32
N MET A 117 -6.80 -5.17 -2.10
CA MET A 117 -6.27 -6.32 -1.39
C MET A 117 -7.34 -6.96 -0.51
N THR A 118 -7.38 -8.28 -0.49
CA THR A 118 -8.17 -9.06 0.49
C THR A 118 -7.28 -9.96 1.36
N ILE A 119 -5.97 -9.81 1.24
CA ILE A 119 -4.91 -10.50 1.98
C ILE A 119 -3.71 -9.58 2.11
N ASN A 120 -2.83 -9.85 3.07
CA ASN A 120 -1.52 -9.19 3.13
C ASN A 120 -0.70 -9.52 1.88
N ALA A 121 0.12 -8.57 1.45
CA ALA A 121 1.03 -8.74 0.32
C ALA A 121 2.40 -8.11 0.62
N PHE A 122 3.45 -8.72 0.07
CA PHE A 122 4.83 -8.29 0.25
C PHE A 122 5.46 -8.02 -1.11
N ILE A 123 6.19 -6.91 -1.23
CA ILE A 123 6.92 -6.52 -2.44
C ILE A 123 8.42 -6.57 -2.13
N LYS A 124 9.12 -7.53 -2.73
CA LYS A 124 10.54 -7.76 -2.45
C LYS A 124 11.47 -6.72 -3.07
N ASN A 125 11.11 -6.15 -4.22
CA ASN A 125 11.97 -5.23 -4.96
C ASN A 125 11.32 -3.87 -5.22
N SER A 126 10.30 -3.80 -6.07
CA SER A 126 9.72 -2.51 -6.48
C SER A 126 8.21 -2.56 -6.66
N LEU A 127 7.54 -1.52 -6.16
CA LEU A 127 6.13 -1.22 -6.39
C LEU A 127 6.01 0.00 -7.30
N ASP A 128 5.35 -0.16 -8.43
CA ASP A 128 5.01 0.96 -9.31
C ASP A 128 3.50 1.17 -9.34
N LEU A 129 3.05 2.25 -8.71
CA LEU A 129 1.62 2.57 -8.59
C LEU A 129 1.05 3.16 -9.87
N THR A 130 1.89 3.66 -10.78
CA THR A 130 1.50 4.47 -11.94
C THR A 130 0.49 5.57 -11.52
N ASP A 131 -0.76 5.49 -11.96
CA ASP A 131 -1.87 6.39 -11.67
C ASP A 131 -3.01 5.72 -10.88
N ASN A 132 -2.78 4.52 -10.34
CA ASN A 132 -3.83 3.71 -9.73
C ASN A 132 -3.90 3.89 -8.21
N GLU A 133 -5.11 3.81 -7.68
CA GLU A 133 -5.34 3.52 -6.27
C GLU A 133 -5.14 2.02 -6.01
N LEU A 134 -4.28 1.68 -5.05
CA LEU A 134 -4.16 0.34 -4.46
C LEU A 134 -4.70 0.37 -3.04
N ALA A 135 -5.94 -0.08 -2.88
CA ALA A 135 -6.57 -0.21 -1.58
C ALA A 135 -6.05 -1.42 -0.83
N ALA A 136 -5.26 -1.16 0.21
CA ALA A 136 -4.85 -2.15 1.18
C ALA A 136 -5.99 -2.48 2.16
N ASP A 137 -7.05 -1.66 2.22
CA ASP A 137 -8.15 -1.79 3.19
C ASP A 137 -7.60 -1.99 4.61
N SER A 138 -7.91 -3.11 5.27
CA SER A 138 -7.44 -3.47 6.61
C SER A 138 -6.19 -4.37 6.62
N PHE A 139 -5.59 -4.61 5.45
CA PHE A 139 -4.41 -5.46 5.24
C PHE A 139 -3.11 -4.66 5.20
N VAL A 140 -1.99 -5.36 5.30
CA VAL A 140 -0.65 -4.80 5.21
C VAL A 140 -0.07 -5.06 3.82
N LEU A 141 0.34 -3.98 3.16
CA LEU A 141 1.23 -4.02 2.01
C LEU A 141 2.64 -3.66 2.48
N HIS A 142 3.58 -4.60 2.42
CA HIS A 142 4.96 -4.36 2.90
C HIS A 142 5.96 -4.35 1.74
N VAL A 143 6.62 -3.21 1.53
CA VAL A 143 7.76 -3.08 0.63
C VAL A 143 9.05 -3.36 1.39
N LEU A 144 9.69 -4.49 1.06
CA LEU A 144 10.85 -5.03 1.77
C LEU A 144 12.19 -4.42 1.33
N ASN A 145 12.23 -3.83 0.14
CA ASN A 145 13.45 -3.22 -0.38
C ASN A 145 13.72 -1.87 0.32
N PRO A 146 14.86 -1.71 1.03
CA PRO A 146 15.19 -0.49 1.75
C PRO A 146 15.61 0.66 0.84
N ASN A 147 15.59 0.51 -0.49
CA ASN A 147 15.87 1.61 -1.40
C ASN A 147 14.79 2.72 -1.28
N LEU A 148 15.23 3.99 -1.25
CA LEU A 148 14.34 5.15 -1.23
C LEU A 148 13.31 5.12 -2.38
N GLN A 149 13.76 4.67 -3.56
CA GLN A 149 12.99 4.57 -4.81
C GLN A 149 12.29 3.21 -5.01
N ALA A 150 12.16 2.39 -3.97
CA ALA A 150 11.43 1.11 -4.06
C ALA A 150 9.93 1.27 -4.36
N ILE A 151 9.39 2.48 -4.18
CA ILE A 151 8.02 2.84 -4.55
C ILE A 151 8.07 3.99 -5.55
N SER A 152 7.48 3.80 -6.73
CA SER A 152 7.28 4.84 -7.74
C SER A 152 5.79 5.09 -8.01
N ARG A 153 5.48 6.29 -8.49
CA ARG A 153 4.14 6.71 -8.90
C ARG A 153 4.22 7.88 -9.88
N THR A 154 3.18 8.04 -10.68
CA THR A 154 2.85 9.28 -11.38
C THR A 154 1.81 10.03 -10.54
N THR A 155 0.58 9.52 -10.45
CA THR A 155 -0.46 10.02 -9.53
C THR A 155 -0.99 8.99 -8.53
N GLY A 156 -0.67 7.70 -8.70
CA GLY A 156 -1.21 6.59 -7.92
C GLY A 156 -0.84 6.62 -6.44
N PHE A 157 -1.66 6.00 -5.60
CA PHE A 157 -1.49 6.04 -4.14
C PHE A 157 -2.06 4.77 -3.50
N ILE A 158 -1.74 4.58 -2.23
CA ILE A 158 -2.28 3.48 -1.42
C ILE A 158 -3.34 4.05 -0.49
N SER A 159 -4.50 3.38 -0.44
CA SER A 159 -5.57 3.69 0.50
C SER A 159 -5.69 2.61 1.56
N THR A 160 -6.10 3.02 2.75
CA THR A 160 -6.20 2.15 3.93
C THR A 160 -7.50 2.41 4.68
N LEU A 161 -7.93 1.42 5.46
CA LEU A 161 -9.08 1.45 6.36
C LEU A 161 -8.70 0.74 7.66
N ASN A 162 -9.28 1.16 8.78
CA ASN A 162 -9.12 0.49 10.08
C ASN A 162 -7.64 0.24 10.45
N SER A 163 -7.19 -1.01 10.35
CA SER A 163 -5.86 -1.51 10.70
C SER A 163 -4.88 -1.60 9.52
N GLY A 164 -5.30 -1.27 8.30
CA GLY A 164 -4.43 -1.46 7.13
C GLY A 164 -3.34 -0.41 7.03
N LYS A 165 -2.21 -0.83 6.47
CA LYS A 165 -0.97 -0.05 6.48
C LYS A 165 -0.13 -0.31 5.23
N LEU A 166 0.56 0.73 4.78
CA LEU A 166 1.77 0.59 3.97
C LEU A 166 2.97 0.48 4.91
N ALA A 167 3.61 -0.68 4.92
CA ALA A 167 4.88 -0.89 5.62
C ALA A 167 6.05 -0.71 4.65
N ARG A 168 7.10 -0.01 5.08
CA ARG A 168 8.37 0.06 4.36
C ARG A 168 9.51 -0.36 5.28
N THR A 169 10.34 -1.27 4.78
CA THR A 169 11.69 -1.45 5.32
C THR A 169 12.55 -0.26 4.93
N THR A 170 13.30 0.28 5.88
CA THR A 170 14.25 1.38 5.67
C THR A 170 15.65 0.94 6.08
N GLY A 171 16.68 1.53 5.51
CA GLY A 171 18.09 1.19 5.78
C GLY A 171 19.08 2.24 5.25
N ILE A 172 18.57 3.44 4.96
CA ILE A 172 19.32 4.59 4.47
C ILE A 172 18.77 5.80 5.24
N ALA A 173 19.63 6.67 5.74
CA ALA A 173 19.23 7.94 6.35
C ALA A 173 18.75 8.91 5.26
N GLY A 174 17.52 8.71 4.78
CA GLY A 174 16.94 9.44 3.66
C GLY A 174 15.41 9.42 3.65
N PRO A 175 14.76 10.27 2.83
CA PRO A 175 13.31 10.45 2.88
C PRO A 175 12.57 9.29 2.19
N TYR A 176 11.93 8.43 2.98
CA TYR A 176 11.03 7.39 2.49
C TYR A 176 9.62 7.96 2.32
N ASN A 177 9.17 8.05 1.06
CA ASN A 177 7.81 8.43 0.72
C ASN A 177 6.80 7.30 1.02
N PHE A 178 5.72 7.62 1.72
CA PHE A 178 4.53 6.80 1.90
C PHE A 178 3.39 7.46 1.10
N PRO A 179 3.17 7.07 -0.17
CA PRO A 179 2.19 7.71 -1.04
C PRO A 179 0.77 7.29 -0.67
N LEU A 180 0.22 7.93 0.35
CA LEU A 180 -1.09 7.60 0.91
C LEU A 180 -2.17 8.57 0.46
N GLY A 181 -3.39 8.04 0.30
CA GLY A 181 -4.56 8.80 -0.07
C GLY A 181 -5.83 7.96 -0.01
N SER A 182 -6.94 8.53 -0.43
CA SER A 182 -8.21 7.81 -0.51
C SER A 182 -9.14 8.51 -1.50
N THR A 183 -9.89 7.73 -2.27
CA THR A 183 -11.06 8.22 -3.03
C THR A 183 -12.36 8.09 -2.26
N ASN A 184 -12.38 7.40 -1.10
CA ASN A 184 -13.58 7.28 -0.28
C ASN A 184 -13.90 8.62 0.39
N GLY A 185 -15.13 9.11 0.23
CA GLY A 185 -15.53 10.43 0.73
C GLY A 185 -14.96 11.55 -0.13
N VAL A 186 -14.44 12.61 0.50
CA VAL A 186 -13.73 13.68 -0.21
C VAL A 186 -12.35 13.15 -0.64
N PRO A 187 -12.02 13.07 -1.93
CA PRO A 187 -10.74 12.52 -2.37
C PRO A 187 -9.55 13.32 -1.83
N ARG A 188 -8.57 12.63 -1.24
CA ARG A 188 -7.37 13.25 -0.68
C ARG A 188 -6.13 12.42 -0.99
N TYR A 189 -5.03 13.11 -1.29
CA TYR A 189 -3.67 12.56 -1.31
C TYR A 189 -2.86 13.26 -0.23
N ARG A 190 -2.57 12.56 0.86
CA ARG A 190 -1.89 13.08 2.07
C ARG A 190 -0.74 12.16 2.40
N PRO A 191 0.36 12.24 1.63
CA PRO A 191 1.50 11.37 1.85
C PRO A 191 2.14 11.67 3.20
N VAL A 192 2.95 10.71 3.66
CA VAL A 192 3.86 10.90 4.78
C VAL A 192 5.28 10.68 4.28
N ILE A 193 6.23 11.48 4.71
CA ILE A 193 7.66 11.19 4.53
C ILE A 193 8.23 10.82 5.89
N ILE A 194 8.93 9.70 5.95
CA ILE A 194 9.71 9.31 7.13
C ILE A 194 11.17 9.24 6.72
N LYS A 195 12.04 9.97 7.43
CA LYS A 195 13.48 9.95 7.22
C LYS A 195 14.14 9.44 8.51
N PRO A 196 14.59 8.17 8.55
CA PRO A 196 15.36 7.66 9.68
C PRO A 196 16.65 8.46 9.87
N ASP A 197 17.09 8.60 11.12
CA ASP A 197 18.32 9.33 11.47
C ASP A 197 19.61 8.55 11.14
N SER A 198 19.49 7.24 10.89
CA SER A 198 20.61 6.35 10.66
C SER A 198 20.38 5.39 9.49
N ASN A 199 21.43 4.66 9.10
CA ASN A 199 21.36 3.61 8.07
C ASN A 199 20.99 2.22 8.65
N ASN A 200 20.61 2.12 9.93
CA ASN A 200 20.17 0.85 10.50
C ASN A 200 18.86 0.40 9.85
N LEU A 201 18.66 -0.92 9.85
CA LEU A 201 17.42 -1.50 9.35
C LEU A 201 16.28 -1.15 10.29
N ASN A 202 15.26 -0.46 9.78
CA ASN A 202 14.02 -0.20 10.50
C ASN A 202 12.82 -0.63 9.65
N VAL A 203 11.64 -0.76 10.27
CA VAL A 203 10.36 -0.92 9.55
C VAL A 203 9.38 0.10 10.11
N PHE A 204 8.93 1.01 9.25
CA PHE A 204 7.86 1.95 9.57
C PHE A 204 6.61 1.58 8.79
N SER A 205 5.45 1.69 9.42
CA SER A 205 4.16 1.48 8.78
C SER A 205 3.26 2.69 8.94
N VAL A 206 2.62 3.08 7.85
CA VAL A 206 1.72 4.23 7.82
C VAL A 206 0.37 3.86 7.22
N GLY A 207 -0.71 4.24 7.90
CA GLY A 207 -2.07 4.26 7.38
C GLY A 207 -2.59 5.71 7.26
N PHE A 208 -3.45 5.94 6.29
CA PHE A 208 -4.21 7.18 6.12
C PHE A 208 -5.70 6.89 6.25
N ILE A 209 -6.35 7.57 7.19
CA ILE A 209 -7.76 7.38 7.49
C ILE A 209 -8.50 8.64 7.07
N ASN A 210 -9.26 8.55 5.99
CA ASN A 210 -9.91 9.69 5.33
C ASN A 210 -11.27 10.03 5.95
N HIS A 211 -11.33 10.02 7.28
CA HIS A 211 -12.48 10.44 8.06
C HIS A 211 -12.01 10.87 9.46
N SER A 212 -12.93 11.47 10.23
CA SER A 212 -12.65 11.95 11.57
C SER A 212 -12.09 10.87 12.50
N ALA A 213 -11.00 11.19 13.21
CA ALA A 213 -10.48 10.33 14.27
C ALA A 213 -11.52 10.07 15.39
N GLY A 214 -12.50 10.96 15.56
CA GLY A 214 -13.61 10.80 16.50
C GLY A 214 -14.49 9.58 16.19
N SER A 215 -14.66 9.24 14.92
CA SER A 215 -15.40 8.03 14.50
C SER A 215 -14.70 6.74 14.94
N ASP A 216 -13.40 6.80 15.20
CA ASP A 216 -12.58 5.66 15.62
C ASP A 216 -12.27 5.69 17.13
N GLY A 217 -12.98 6.55 17.90
CA GLY A 217 -12.89 6.64 19.36
C GLY A 217 -11.89 7.65 19.90
N TYR A 218 -11.17 8.39 19.03
CA TYR A 218 -10.24 9.43 19.45
C TYR A 218 -10.97 10.77 19.58
N LEU A 219 -11.39 11.11 20.80
CA LEU A 219 -12.19 12.31 21.06
C LEU A 219 -11.43 13.58 20.64
N LEU A 220 -11.96 14.31 19.64
CA LEU A 220 -11.33 15.53 19.10
C LEU A 220 -11.26 16.70 20.11
N SER A 221 -12.04 16.62 21.20
CA SER A 221 -12.08 17.61 22.27
C SER A 221 -11.16 17.26 23.45
N ALA A 222 -10.63 16.04 23.49
CA ALA A 222 -9.69 15.61 24.52
C ALA A 222 -8.29 15.99 24.06
N ASN A 223 -7.86 17.19 24.43
CA ASN A 223 -6.61 17.79 23.96
C ASN A 223 -5.83 18.34 25.14
N ASP A 224 -4.50 18.33 25.04
CA ASP A 224 -3.67 19.09 25.96
C ASP A 224 -3.93 20.61 25.85
N ALA A 225 -3.47 21.37 26.86
CA ALA A 225 -3.74 22.81 26.95
C ALA A 225 -3.10 23.66 25.84
N SER A 226 -2.20 23.10 25.03
CA SER A 226 -1.55 23.81 23.92
C SER A 226 -2.33 23.69 22.60
N ILE A 227 -3.29 22.77 22.51
CA ILE A 227 -4.08 22.49 21.29
C ILE A 227 -5.46 23.13 21.42
N CYS A 228 -5.84 23.95 20.43
CA CYS A 228 -7.17 24.55 20.36
C CYS A 228 -8.22 23.59 19.78
N TYR A 229 -7.89 22.96 18.66
CA TYR A 229 -8.70 21.96 17.99
C TYR A 229 -7.81 21.09 17.11
N VAL A 230 -8.26 19.88 16.80
CA VAL A 230 -7.56 18.95 15.91
C VAL A 230 -8.34 18.79 14.60
N ASP A 231 -7.68 18.34 13.54
CA ASP A 231 -8.36 18.04 12.29
C ASP A 231 -9.44 16.98 12.46
N SER A 232 -10.60 17.29 11.90
CA SER A 232 -11.79 16.44 11.92
C SER A 232 -12.01 15.72 10.60
N ASN A 233 -11.20 15.99 9.57
CA ASN A 233 -11.36 15.45 8.23
C ASN A 233 -10.59 14.15 7.99
N PHE A 234 -9.37 14.06 8.50
CA PHE A 234 -8.54 12.87 8.38
C PHE A 234 -7.51 12.78 9.50
N TYR A 235 -6.87 11.63 9.60
CA TYR A 235 -5.70 11.44 10.44
C TYR A 235 -4.82 10.32 9.88
N HIS A 236 -3.62 10.18 10.42
CA HIS A 236 -2.67 9.13 10.04
C HIS A 236 -2.45 8.16 11.19
N LYS A 237 -2.10 6.92 10.85
CA LYS A 237 -1.60 5.91 11.81
C LYS A 237 -0.15 5.63 11.50
N ILE A 238 0.79 6.03 12.36
CA ILE A 238 2.23 5.90 12.16
C ILE A 238 2.81 5.04 13.27
N ILE A 239 3.47 3.93 12.91
CA ILE A 239 4.12 3.03 13.86
C ILE A 239 5.51 2.64 13.38
N HIS A 240 6.41 2.43 14.33
CA HIS A 240 7.75 1.87 14.14
C HIS A 240 7.74 0.40 14.59
N ASN A 241 7.68 -0.52 13.64
CA ASN A 241 7.51 -1.95 13.91
C ASN A 241 8.80 -2.68 14.24
N LEU A 242 9.94 -2.18 13.76
CA LEU A 242 11.26 -2.78 13.95
C LEU A 242 12.34 -1.70 13.96
N GLY A 243 13.29 -1.85 14.87
CA GLY A 243 14.40 -0.91 15.08
C GLY A 243 14.11 0.06 16.22
N THR A 244 15.05 0.96 16.48
CA THR A 244 14.98 1.92 17.60
C THR A 244 15.46 3.31 17.20
N ASP A 245 15.77 3.53 15.92
CA ASP A 245 16.22 4.83 15.45
C ASP A 245 15.09 5.85 15.54
N SER A 246 15.44 7.08 15.91
CA SER A 246 14.56 8.21 15.68
C SER A 246 14.45 8.55 14.19
N ALA A 247 13.39 9.26 13.82
CA ALA A 247 13.15 9.68 12.45
C ALA A 247 12.49 11.06 12.38
N ASP A 248 12.78 11.80 11.31
CA ASP A 248 11.98 12.95 10.93
C ASP A 248 10.67 12.45 10.31
N VAL A 249 9.53 12.97 10.79
CA VAL A 249 8.19 12.61 10.29
C VAL A 249 7.54 13.84 9.69
N THR A 250 7.24 13.80 8.39
CA THR A 250 6.54 14.85 7.68
C THR A 250 5.13 14.41 7.31
N ILE A 251 4.12 15.16 7.76
CA ILE A 251 2.71 14.98 7.36
C ILE A 251 2.30 16.16 6.49
N PHE A 252 1.76 15.85 5.31
CA PHE A 252 1.34 16.86 4.34
C PHE A 252 -0.18 17.07 4.32
N PHE A 253 -0.58 18.30 3.98
CA PHE A 253 -1.96 18.75 3.90
C PHE A 253 -2.16 19.86 2.86
N ASP A 254 -3.42 20.15 2.54
CA ASP A 254 -3.82 21.29 1.70
C ASP A 254 -4.74 22.21 2.51
N PRO A 255 -4.31 23.42 2.92
CA PRO A 255 -5.12 24.31 3.74
C PRO A 255 -6.42 24.75 3.07
N THR A 256 -6.48 24.73 1.73
CA THR A 256 -7.66 25.14 0.96
C THR A 256 -8.73 24.07 0.97
N VAL A 257 -8.32 22.80 0.83
CA VAL A 257 -9.24 21.65 0.71
C VAL A 257 -9.53 21.00 2.07
N ASP A 258 -8.59 21.06 3.01
CA ASP A 258 -8.70 20.44 4.33
C ASP A 258 -9.32 21.37 5.38
N GLY A 259 -9.76 22.56 4.96
CA GLY A 259 -10.67 23.40 5.74
C GLY A 259 -10.06 24.00 7.00
N GLY A 260 -8.74 24.15 7.06
CA GLY A 260 -8.06 24.62 8.27
C GLY A 260 -6.72 25.27 8.01
N ILE A 261 -6.39 26.23 8.89
CA ILE A 261 -5.03 26.72 9.08
C ILE A 261 -4.47 25.94 10.26
N TRP A 262 -3.65 24.95 9.96
CA TRP A 262 -2.97 24.14 10.95
C TRP A 262 -1.65 24.79 11.34
N SER A 263 -1.17 24.52 12.55
CA SER A 263 0.08 25.09 13.06
C SER A 263 0.97 24.08 13.79
N MET A 264 0.43 22.90 14.12
CA MET A 264 1.13 21.87 14.85
C MET A 264 0.72 20.46 14.39
N LEU A 265 1.40 19.48 14.97
CA LEU A 265 1.01 18.07 14.90
C LEU A 265 0.70 17.58 16.31
N ALA A 266 -0.28 16.69 16.41
CA ALA A 266 -0.62 16.03 17.65
C ALA A 266 -0.58 14.51 17.49
N ASN A 267 -0.21 13.83 18.58
CA ASN A 267 -0.24 12.37 18.70
C ASN A 267 -1.19 11.98 19.83
N TRP A 268 -2.09 11.04 19.56
CA TRP A 268 -3.01 10.57 20.60
C TRP A 268 -2.23 9.81 21.66
N LYS A 269 -2.38 10.13 22.93
CA LYS A 269 -1.81 9.35 24.03
C LYS A 269 -2.91 8.54 24.72
N ASN A 270 -2.67 7.24 24.83
CA ASN A 270 -3.54 6.34 25.60
C ASN A 270 -3.45 6.64 27.10
N ALA A 271 -4.14 5.84 27.91
CA ALA A 271 -4.11 5.92 29.36
C ALA A 271 -2.68 6.10 29.90
N PRO A 272 -2.48 7.00 30.89
CA PRO A 272 -3.51 7.67 31.68
C PRO A 272 -4.13 8.94 31.05
N PHE A 273 -3.61 9.42 29.91
CA PHE A 273 -4.02 10.71 29.36
C PHE A 273 -5.33 10.63 28.57
N ASN A 274 -5.42 9.70 27.60
CA ASN A 274 -6.55 9.58 26.67
C ASN A 274 -6.90 10.91 25.97
N GLU A 275 -5.87 11.57 25.44
CA GLU A 275 -5.99 12.89 24.81
C GLU A 275 -4.97 13.07 23.67
N TRP A 276 -5.22 14.02 22.79
CA TRP A 276 -4.25 14.51 21.81
C TRP A 276 -3.20 15.36 22.51
N GLN A 277 -1.93 15.01 22.30
CA GLN A 277 -0.81 15.78 22.82
C GLN A 277 0.05 16.33 21.70
N ASN A 278 0.48 17.58 21.86
CA ASN A 278 1.36 18.27 20.94
C ASN A 278 2.71 17.54 20.88
N VAL A 279 3.19 17.26 19.66
CA VAL A 279 4.47 16.55 19.45
C VAL A 279 5.68 17.48 19.59
N GLY A 280 5.45 18.73 19.98
CA GLY A 280 6.44 19.79 20.10
C GLY A 280 6.65 20.54 18.79
N ASN A 281 7.78 21.26 18.70
CA ASN A 281 8.07 22.10 17.54
C ASN A 281 8.07 21.30 16.23
N VAL A 282 7.43 21.87 15.22
CA VAL A 282 7.42 21.37 13.84
C VAL A 282 7.97 22.41 12.89
N ASN A 283 8.65 21.94 11.83
CA ASN A 283 9.10 22.79 10.74
C ASN A 283 8.06 22.81 9.62
N THR A 284 7.64 23.99 9.19
CA THR A 284 6.71 24.15 8.07
C THR A 284 7.40 23.92 6.73
N ILE A 285 6.75 23.13 5.87
CA ILE A 285 7.12 22.90 4.48
C ILE A 285 6.03 23.50 3.61
N TYR A 286 6.41 24.20 2.54
CA TYR A 286 5.47 24.82 1.60
C TYR A 286 5.46 24.15 0.22
N THR A 287 6.46 23.32 -0.09
CA THR A 287 6.61 22.68 -1.40
C THR A 287 6.92 21.18 -1.23
N PRO A 288 6.34 20.30 -2.07
CA PRO A 288 5.40 20.58 -3.17
C PRO A 288 3.95 20.87 -2.71
N ILE A 289 3.61 20.53 -1.46
CA ILE A 289 2.35 20.84 -0.77
C ILE A 289 2.68 21.23 0.68
N ASN A 290 1.74 21.86 1.39
CA ASN A 290 1.97 22.27 2.78
C ASN A 290 2.19 21.03 3.66
N GLY A 291 3.06 21.15 4.66
CA GLY A 291 3.30 20.06 5.59
C GLY A 291 4.05 20.50 6.84
N PHE A 292 4.04 19.63 7.84
CA PHE A 292 4.78 19.81 9.08
C PHE A 292 5.74 18.65 9.28
N THR A 293 6.99 18.97 9.59
CA THR A 293 8.02 18.00 9.95
C THR A 293 8.28 18.06 11.45
N LYS A 294 8.02 16.94 12.13
CA LYS A 294 8.54 16.68 13.46
C LYS A 294 9.92 16.05 13.32
N GLU A 295 10.97 16.78 13.69
CA GLU A 295 12.34 16.26 13.66
C GLU A 295 12.63 15.32 14.84
N LYS A 296 13.45 14.30 14.58
CA LYS A 296 13.97 13.36 15.59
C LYS A 296 12.88 12.75 16.49
N GLN A 297 11.75 12.35 15.90
CA GLN A 297 10.74 11.61 16.63
C GLN A 297 11.30 10.26 17.05
N ALA A 298 11.36 10.00 18.35
CA ALA A 298 11.82 8.72 18.90
C ALA A 298 10.67 7.86 19.47
N ASP A 299 9.58 8.49 19.89
CA ASP A 299 8.45 7.79 20.49
C ASP A 299 7.36 7.49 19.46
N PHE A 300 7.25 6.22 19.04
CA PHE A 300 6.18 5.72 18.18
C PHE A 300 5.23 4.77 18.93
N SER A 301 5.14 4.90 20.25
CA SER A 301 4.30 4.03 21.09
C SER A 301 2.80 4.16 20.83
N SER A 302 2.36 5.26 20.19
CA SER A 302 0.98 5.47 19.81
C SER A 302 0.85 5.82 18.34
N GLU A 303 -0.09 5.13 17.68
CA GLU A 303 -0.25 5.20 16.23
C GLU A 303 -0.94 6.46 15.71
N PRO A 304 -1.98 7.04 16.33
CA PRO A 304 -2.73 8.13 15.71
C PRO A 304 -1.97 9.46 15.71
N TRP A 305 -1.87 10.10 14.55
CA TRP A 305 -1.29 11.42 14.34
C TRP A 305 -2.28 12.30 13.58
N VAL A 306 -2.41 13.56 13.97
CA VAL A 306 -3.36 14.51 13.39
C VAL A 306 -2.76 15.91 13.32
N LEU A 307 -3.32 16.75 12.45
CA LEU A 307 -3.03 18.19 12.41
C LEU A 307 -3.76 18.89 13.56
N ALA A 308 -3.16 19.96 14.09
CA ALA A 308 -3.73 20.78 15.16
C ALA A 308 -3.30 22.25 15.06
#